data_AF-A0A7J4Q4D0-F1
#
_entry.id   AF-A0A7J4Q4D0-F1
#
_cell.length_a   1.000
_cell.length_b   1.000
_cell.length_c   1.000
_cell.angle_alpha   90.00
_cell.angle_beta   90.00
_cell.angle_gamma   90.00
#
_symmetry.space_group_name_H-M   'P 1'
#
loop_
_entity.id
_entity.type
_entity.pdbx_description
1 polymer ?
#
loop_
_entity_poly.entity_id
_entity_poly.type
_entity_poly.pdbx_seq_one_letter_code
_entity_poly.pdbx_strand_id
1 'polypeptide(L)'
;MGIAMAGYGISDVPNIALGEDEQNLLTSLGADSTQSALMAEAIIQTDEWDNVAGPISKIAAHRGAGSYHRAFSVLLFDSQNRLLLQRRAADKVTFPNVWANSCCSHPLHSEMEMDEQDAIGVKRAAVRKLEQELGIAPEQVPLDQFHFITKMRYCARMNETWIEREIDHILVIKADVDLAPNPNEISEVMWVSEAELETMLIDETAEAGVIAPWFRCIAASVMNEDWWQAVGNPEALSALVDDKIHDMGDVSHMLPDAVGADLLTALAEIKPLVEGRIERALTHTSHKRLSGAMMHLVEGGGKRLRACMPWMVAKAVGDTHAGLLDVGAAIETIHNFTLVHDDIMDDDEIRRGRNAVHIEYDLPTAINAGDAMLAIAFEAMAVAEGIEHSMLPFLVKRIGRMVRRVSEGQQLDIDFESMESVSEDQYIEMITGKTAVMFLTCAEIGAYLSGADEETVQCMHDWGLAVGLCFQLMDDLIDALSDSETLGKPAGSDIAQGKRTLMVIHALRQPDSETKATLLRVLGKGDDATQEEIDAGLKALGDLGSIQHARDRAESYHAKAHDCLNQLADGPALRALRELTDFQLQRIN
;
A
#
# COMPACT_ATOMS: atom_id res chain seq x y z
N MET A 1 -22.74 24.70 -38.51
CA MET A 1 -21.36 24.57 -39.02
C MET A 1 -20.85 23.24 -38.52
N GLY A 2 -20.52 22.32 -39.43
CA GLY A 2 -20.35 20.90 -39.14
C GLY A 2 -19.24 20.63 -38.13
N ILE A 3 -19.57 19.91 -37.08
CA ILE A 3 -18.61 19.30 -36.15
C ILE A 3 -18.03 18.10 -36.90
N ALA A 4 -16.71 18.10 -37.07
CA ALA A 4 -15.98 17.06 -37.78
C ALA A 4 -16.22 15.70 -37.14
N MET A 5 -16.43 14.70 -38.00
CA MET A 5 -16.76 13.33 -37.65
C MET A 5 -15.67 12.67 -36.80
N ALA A 6 -16.09 11.86 -35.84
CA ALA A 6 -15.25 10.90 -35.13
C ALA A 6 -14.69 9.90 -36.15
N GLY A 7 -13.41 10.04 -36.43
CA GLY A 7 -12.67 9.14 -37.31
C GLY A 7 -11.20 9.25 -36.95
N TYR A 8 -10.85 8.85 -35.73
CA TYR A 8 -9.44 8.61 -35.41
C TYR A 8 -8.97 7.47 -36.31
N GLY A 9 -8.15 7.79 -37.32
CA GLY A 9 -7.37 6.75 -37.97
C GLY A 9 -6.43 6.13 -36.93
N ILE A 10 -6.04 4.86 -37.08
CA ILE A 10 -5.06 4.21 -36.20
C ILE A 10 -3.76 5.04 -36.07
N SER A 11 -3.45 5.90 -37.05
CA SER A 11 -2.32 6.84 -37.03
C SER A 11 -2.46 8.06 -36.11
N ASP A 12 -3.65 8.35 -35.60
CA ASP A 12 -3.96 9.56 -34.81
C ASP A 12 -4.00 9.28 -33.30
N VAL A 13 -3.76 8.03 -32.88
CA VAL A 13 -3.67 7.63 -31.48
C VAL A 13 -2.30 8.03 -30.92
N PRO A 14 -2.24 8.87 -29.86
CA PRO A 14 -0.97 9.22 -29.24
C PRO A 14 -0.35 7.97 -28.62
N ASN A 15 0.93 7.74 -28.90
CA ASN A 15 1.68 6.58 -28.41
C ASN A 15 2.95 7.05 -27.70
N ILE A 16 3.37 6.31 -26.68
CA ILE A 16 4.66 6.46 -26.03
C ILE A 16 5.60 5.37 -26.58
N ALA A 17 6.82 5.78 -26.94
CA ALA A 17 7.83 4.83 -27.37
C ALA A 17 8.19 3.88 -26.22
N LEU A 18 7.94 2.59 -26.43
CA LEU A 18 8.23 1.56 -25.43
C LEU A 18 9.74 1.31 -25.33
N GLY A 19 10.24 1.18 -24.10
CA GLY A 19 11.62 0.79 -23.84
C GLY A 19 11.91 -0.67 -24.22
N GLU A 20 13.19 -1.05 -24.25
CA GLU A 20 13.62 -2.40 -24.62
C GLU A 20 13.02 -3.47 -23.69
N ASP A 21 12.95 -3.20 -22.38
CA ASP A 21 12.37 -4.11 -21.39
C ASP A 21 10.86 -4.34 -21.60
N GLU A 22 10.13 -3.29 -21.98
CA GLU A 22 8.68 -3.37 -22.26
C GLU A 22 8.40 -4.16 -23.53
N GLN A 23 9.20 -3.95 -24.58
CA GLN A 23 9.10 -4.72 -25.83
C GLN A 23 9.45 -6.19 -25.61
N ASN A 24 10.49 -6.48 -24.83
CA ASN A 24 10.89 -7.85 -24.48
C ASN A 24 9.81 -8.57 -23.67
N LEU A 25 9.17 -7.87 -22.72
CA LEU A 25 8.06 -8.41 -21.93
C LEU A 25 6.84 -8.74 -22.81
N LEU A 26 6.44 -7.83 -23.70
CA LEU A 26 5.33 -8.09 -24.62
C LEU A 26 5.62 -9.29 -25.53
N THR A 27 6.85 -9.37 -26.04
CA THR A 27 7.28 -10.51 -26.85
C THR A 27 7.25 -11.83 -26.07
N SER A 28 7.68 -11.83 -24.80
CA SER A 28 7.68 -13.05 -23.97
C SER A 28 6.28 -13.51 -23.59
N LEU A 29 5.31 -12.59 -23.55
CA LEU A 29 3.89 -12.88 -23.35
C LEU A 29 3.18 -13.31 -24.64
N GLY A 30 3.90 -13.42 -25.76
CA GLY A 30 3.33 -13.78 -27.05
C GLY A 30 2.51 -12.67 -27.69
N ALA A 31 2.67 -11.42 -27.25
CA ALA A 31 1.89 -10.32 -27.76
C ALA A 31 2.21 -10.05 -29.23
N ASP A 32 1.17 -9.96 -30.06
CA ASP A 32 1.35 -9.63 -31.48
C ASP A 32 1.61 -8.13 -31.70
N SER A 33 1.82 -7.72 -32.95
CA SER A 33 2.07 -6.31 -33.29
C SER A 33 0.91 -5.38 -32.95
N THR A 34 -0.33 -5.89 -32.99
CA THR A 34 -1.54 -5.13 -32.67
C THR A 34 -1.64 -4.93 -31.16
N GLN A 35 -1.46 -5.99 -30.38
CA GLN A 35 -1.44 -5.91 -28.92
C GLN A 35 -0.30 -5.02 -28.41
N SER A 36 0.87 -5.10 -29.05
CA SER A 36 2.00 -4.22 -28.72
C SER A 36 1.70 -2.74 -28.98
N ALA A 37 1.01 -2.43 -30.09
CA ALA A 37 0.57 -1.07 -30.38
C ALA A 37 -0.46 -0.56 -29.35
N LEU A 38 -1.45 -1.39 -28.98
CA LEU A 38 -2.43 -1.06 -27.93
C LEU A 38 -1.75 -0.79 -26.59
N MET A 39 -0.71 -1.55 -26.23
CA MET A 39 0.05 -1.35 -25.00
C MET A 39 0.93 -0.10 -24.99
N ALA A 40 1.22 0.47 -26.17
CA ALA A 40 1.97 1.71 -26.33
C ALA A 40 1.09 2.98 -26.28
N GLU A 41 -0.24 2.85 -26.29
CA GLU A 41 -1.16 3.99 -26.24
C GLU A 41 -0.88 4.88 -25.04
N ALA A 42 -0.78 6.19 -25.28
CA ALA A 42 -0.58 7.20 -24.26
C ALA A 42 -1.92 7.54 -23.61
N ILE A 43 -2.11 7.07 -22.38
CA ILE A 43 -3.28 7.31 -21.55
C ILE A 43 -3.02 8.42 -20.52
N ILE A 44 -4.08 8.89 -19.88
CA ILE A 44 -4.01 9.98 -18.89
C ILE A 44 -3.59 9.41 -17.53
N GLN A 45 -2.35 9.68 -17.10
CA GLN A 45 -1.91 9.41 -15.73
C GLN A 45 -2.53 10.44 -14.79
N THR A 46 -3.00 9.99 -13.63
CA THR A 46 -3.57 10.85 -12.59
C THR A 46 -2.96 10.57 -11.22
N ASP A 47 -3.21 11.45 -10.26
CA ASP A 47 -3.14 11.08 -8.84
C ASP A 47 -4.44 10.38 -8.40
N GLU A 48 -4.52 10.05 -7.10
CA GLU A 48 -5.70 9.38 -6.51
C GLU A 48 -6.95 10.29 -6.42
N TRP A 49 -6.81 11.58 -6.77
CA TRP A 49 -7.86 12.61 -6.72
C TRP A 49 -8.28 13.05 -8.13
N ASP A 50 -7.92 12.28 -9.16
CA ASP A 50 -8.20 12.56 -10.57
C ASP A 50 -7.48 13.80 -11.14
N ASN A 51 -6.42 14.30 -10.49
CA ASN A 51 -5.60 15.39 -11.05
C ASN A 51 -4.62 14.81 -12.07
N VAL A 52 -4.57 15.39 -13.28
CA VAL A 52 -3.69 14.94 -14.36
C VAL A 52 -2.21 15.16 -14.01
N ALA A 53 -1.43 14.08 -14.02
CA ALA A 53 0.02 14.11 -13.81
C ALA A 53 0.78 14.20 -15.14
N GLY A 54 0.25 13.60 -16.20
CA GLY A 54 0.86 13.59 -17.53
C GLY A 54 0.49 12.36 -18.37
N PRO A 55 1.17 12.13 -19.50
CA PRO A 55 0.96 10.94 -20.32
C PRO A 55 1.73 9.73 -19.75
N ILE A 56 1.12 8.55 -19.77
CA ILE A 56 1.76 7.27 -19.45
C ILE A 56 1.35 6.20 -20.46
N SER A 57 2.21 5.22 -20.78
CA SER A 57 1.82 4.10 -21.65
C SER A 57 0.92 3.13 -20.88
N LYS A 58 0.03 2.42 -21.58
CA LYS A 58 -0.80 1.38 -20.92
C LYS A 58 0.06 0.34 -20.21
N ILE A 59 1.14 -0.13 -20.83
CA ILE A 59 2.03 -1.11 -20.17
C ILE A 59 2.67 -0.55 -18.90
N ALA A 60 3.17 0.69 -18.91
CA ALA A 60 3.80 1.28 -17.74
C ALA A 60 2.79 1.53 -16.61
N ALA A 61 1.55 1.90 -16.95
CA ALA A 61 0.49 2.12 -15.97
C ALA A 61 0.03 0.84 -15.25
N HIS A 62 0.14 -0.32 -15.90
CA HIS A 62 -0.38 -1.60 -15.38
C HIS A 62 0.71 -2.56 -14.87
N ARG A 63 2.00 -2.23 -15.02
CA ARG A 63 3.11 -3.13 -14.66
C ARG A 63 3.69 -2.80 -13.28
N GLY A 64 4.12 -3.83 -12.56
CA GLY A 64 4.81 -3.67 -11.28
C GLY A 64 3.86 -3.08 -10.25
N ALA A 65 4.22 -1.97 -9.59
CA ALA A 65 3.32 -1.28 -8.64
C ALA A 65 2.09 -0.62 -9.32
N GLY A 66 2.15 -0.41 -10.63
CA GLY A 66 1.15 0.33 -11.39
C GLY A 66 1.13 1.83 -11.08
N SER A 67 0.31 2.58 -11.80
CA SER A 67 0.09 4.00 -11.58
C SER A 67 -1.38 4.33 -11.72
N TYR A 68 -1.88 5.27 -10.90
CA TYR A 68 -3.23 5.78 -11.09
C TYR A 68 -3.35 6.42 -12.48
N HIS A 69 -4.42 6.04 -13.18
CA HIS A 69 -4.76 6.59 -14.48
C HIS A 69 -6.27 6.66 -14.63
N ARG A 70 -6.72 7.57 -15.49
CA ARG A 70 -8.16 7.73 -15.75
C ARG A 70 -8.63 6.56 -16.62
N ALA A 71 -9.80 6.02 -16.27
CA ALA A 71 -10.50 5.00 -17.02
C ALA A 71 -11.98 5.36 -17.19
N PHE A 72 -12.71 4.57 -17.95
CA PHE A 72 -14.15 4.67 -18.04
C PHE A 72 -14.82 3.32 -18.18
N SER A 73 -16.06 3.26 -17.70
CA SER A 73 -16.96 2.12 -17.81
C SER A 73 -18.26 2.55 -18.44
N VAL A 74 -18.61 1.95 -19.58
CA VAL A 74 -19.90 2.16 -20.25
C VAL A 74 -20.90 1.10 -19.81
N LEU A 75 -22.09 1.55 -19.43
CA LEU A 75 -23.28 0.75 -19.17
C LEU A 75 -24.31 1.03 -20.27
N LEU A 76 -24.32 0.17 -21.29
CA LEU A 76 -25.16 0.32 -22.49
C LEU A 76 -26.41 -0.55 -22.39
N PHE A 77 -27.58 0.10 -22.44
CA PHE A 77 -28.89 -0.54 -22.38
C PHE A 77 -29.59 -0.52 -23.73
N ASP A 78 -30.34 -1.58 -24.03
CA ASP A 78 -31.26 -1.57 -25.17
C ASP A 78 -32.63 -0.99 -24.82
N SER A 79 -33.51 -0.87 -25.82
CA SER A 79 -34.89 -0.45 -25.64
C SER A 79 -35.72 -1.34 -24.71
N GLN A 80 -35.27 -2.57 -24.42
CA GLN A 80 -35.91 -3.54 -23.53
C GLN A 80 -35.37 -3.47 -22.09
N ASN A 81 -34.55 -2.47 -21.76
CA ASN A 81 -33.87 -2.33 -20.46
C ASN A 81 -32.95 -3.51 -20.11
N ARG A 82 -32.34 -4.14 -21.12
CA ARG A 82 -31.28 -5.13 -20.90
C ARG A 82 -29.93 -4.44 -20.99
N LEU A 83 -29.00 -4.79 -20.11
CA LEU A 83 -27.61 -4.34 -20.11
C LEU A 83 -26.76 -5.23 -21.02
N LEU A 84 -25.93 -4.63 -21.87
CA LEU A 84 -24.91 -5.35 -22.63
C LEU A 84 -23.71 -5.67 -21.74
N LEU A 85 -23.32 -6.93 -21.65
CA LEU A 85 -22.07 -7.38 -21.06
C LEU A 85 -21.14 -7.93 -22.15
N GLN A 86 -19.84 -7.81 -21.90
CA GLN A 86 -18.81 -8.43 -22.74
C GLN A 86 -17.91 -9.35 -21.91
N ARG A 87 -17.45 -10.43 -22.53
CA ARG A 87 -16.39 -11.28 -22.00
C ARG A 87 -15.09 -10.96 -22.71
N ARG A 88 -14.06 -10.60 -21.94
CA ARG A 88 -12.74 -10.27 -22.48
C ARG A 88 -12.13 -11.48 -23.19
N ALA A 89 -11.42 -11.25 -24.28
CA ALA A 89 -10.74 -12.30 -25.03
C ALA A 89 -9.68 -13.02 -24.16
N ALA A 90 -9.42 -14.30 -24.48
CA ALA A 90 -8.46 -15.12 -23.73
C ALA A 90 -7.01 -14.64 -23.89
N ASP A 91 -6.70 -14.00 -25.02
CA ASP A 91 -5.35 -13.52 -25.36
C ASP A 91 -5.04 -12.13 -24.77
N LYS A 92 -5.97 -11.54 -23.99
CA LYS A 92 -5.76 -10.25 -23.32
C LYS A 92 -4.66 -10.39 -22.26
N VAL A 93 -3.71 -9.45 -22.31
CA VAL A 93 -2.59 -9.38 -21.36
C VAL A 93 -3.07 -9.18 -19.92
N THR A 94 -4.08 -8.33 -19.72
CA THR A 94 -4.69 -8.04 -18.42
C THR A 94 -6.14 -8.53 -18.37
N PHE A 95 -6.45 -9.23 -17.28
CA PHE A 95 -7.77 -9.79 -16.96
C PHE A 95 -8.41 -10.55 -18.14
N PRO A 96 -7.78 -11.63 -18.64
CA PRO A 96 -8.38 -12.45 -19.70
C PRO A 96 -9.60 -13.22 -19.18
N ASN A 97 -10.54 -13.52 -20.08
CA ASN A 97 -11.72 -14.36 -19.83
C ASN A 97 -12.74 -13.88 -18.79
N VAL A 98 -12.57 -12.69 -18.19
CA VAL A 98 -13.55 -12.14 -17.24
C VAL A 98 -14.71 -11.45 -17.97
N TRP A 99 -15.92 -11.59 -17.41
CA TRP A 99 -17.11 -10.83 -17.77
C TRP A 99 -17.04 -9.43 -17.17
N ALA A 100 -17.31 -8.41 -17.97
CA ALA A 100 -17.37 -7.02 -17.54
C ALA A 100 -18.63 -6.34 -18.11
N ASN A 101 -18.88 -5.11 -17.68
CA ASN A 101 -19.86 -4.23 -18.32
C ASN A 101 -19.52 -3.96 -19.79
N SER A 102 -20.41 -3.25 -20.48
CA SER A 102 -20.46 -3.14 -21.94
C SER A 102 -19.11 -2.81 -22.60
N CYS A 103 -18.39 -1.82 -22.09
CA CYS A 103 -17.03 -1.51 -22.53
C CYS A 103 -16.27 -0.78 -21.41
N CYS A 104 -15.02 -1.21 -21.16
CA CYS A 104 -14.10 -0.56 -20.21
C CYS A 104 -12.79 -0.25 -20.92
N SER A 105 -12.35 1.00 -20.81
CA SER A 105 -11.08 1.39 -21.42
C SER A 105 -10.57 2.72 -20.88
N HIS A 106 -9.62 3.31 -21.60
CA HIS A 106 -8.90 4.51 -21.17
C HIS A 106 -9.12 5.66 -22.15
N PRO A 107 -9.35 6.89 -21.65
CA PRO A 107 -9.14 8.09 -22.44
C PRO A 107 -7.64 8.28 -22.74
N LEU A 108 -7.37 8.78 -23.93
CA LEU A 108 -6.04 9.08 -24.43
C LEU A 108 -5.58 10.44 -23.91
N HIS A 109 -4.29 10.58 -23.68
CA HIS A 109 -3.67 11.86 -23.35
C HIS A 109 -3.61 12.76 -24.61
N SER A 110 -4.76 13.31 -24.98
CA SER A 110 -4.98 14.19 -26.14
C SER A 110 -5.87 15.36 -25.75
N GLU A 111 -5.76 16.49 -26.44
CA GLU A 111 -6.56 17.69 -26.15
C GLU A 111 -8.07 17.40 -26.15
N MET A 112 -8.54 16.52 -27.03
CA MET A 112 -9.97 16.19 -27.14
C MET A 112 -10.48 15.27 -26.03
N GLU A 113 -9.67 14.32 -25.56
CA GLU A 113 -10.08 13.34 -24.54
C GLU A 113 -9.71 13.76 -23.10
N MET A 114 -8.85 14.79 -22.95
CA MET A 114 -8.59 15.45 -21.65
C MET A 114 -9.61 16.54 -21.30
N ASP A 115 -10.57 16.84 -22.18
CA ASP A 115 -11.59 17.86 -21.97
C ASP A 115 -12.60 17.40 -20.89
N GLU A 116 -12.55 18.03 -19.72
CA GLU A 116 -13.37 17.65 -18.56
C GLU A 116 -14.76 18.29 -18.57
N GLN A 117 -15.06 19.19 -19.51
CA GLN A 117 -16.36 19.86 -19.56
C GLN A 117 -17.48 18.85 -19.80
N ASP A 118 -18.38 18.67 -18.83
CA ASP A 118 -19.48 17.69 -18.90
C ASP A 118 -19.01 16.25 -19.25
N ALA A 119 -17.83 15.88 -18.73
CA ALA A 119 -17.16 14.60 -19.00
C ALA A 119 -16.98 14.29 -20.51
N ILE A 120 -16.96 15.32 -21.37
CA ILE A 120 -16.99 15.13 -22.83
C ILE A 120 -15.78 14.37 -23.35
N GLY A 121 -14.60 14.54 -22.75
CA GLY A 121 -13.40 13.81 -23.13
C GLY A 121 -13.54 12.30 -22.93
N VAL A 122 -14.12 11.89 -21.80
CA VAL A 122 -14.43 10.49 -21.47
C VAL A 122 -15.53 9.95 -22.37
N LYS A 123 -16.59 10.72 -22.65
CA LYS A 123 -17.64 10.35 -23.61
C LYS A 123 -17.08 10.11 -25.03
N ARG A 124 -16.14 10.94 -25.48
CA ARG A 124 -15.43 10.76 -26.77
C ARG A 124 -14.61 9.47 -26.78
N ALA A 125 -13.88 9.19 -25.70
CA ALA A 125 -13.11 7.96 -25.55
C ALA A 125 -14.03 6.72 -25.57
N ALA A 126 -15.19 6.80 -24.91
CA ALA A 126 -16.20 5.74 -24.92
C ALA A 126 -16.72 5.44 -26.32
N VAL A 127 -17.12 6.45 -27.11
CA VAL A 127 -17.55 6.26 -28.50
C VAL A 127 -16.46 5.58 -29.33
N ARG A 128 -15.21 6.05 -29.23
CA ARG A 128 -14.06 5.45 -29.94
C ARG A 128 -13.87 3.98 -29.57
N LYS A 129 -13.99 3.62 -28.29
CA LYS A 129 -13.74 2.26 -27.82
C LYS A 129 -14.90 1.31 -28.06
N LEU A 130 -16.15 1.79 -28.02
CA LEU A 130 -17.32 1.02 -28.47
C LEU A 130 -17.22 0.64 -29.95
N GLU A 131 -16.71 1.53 -30.80
CA GLU A 131 -16.43 1.21 -32.21
C GLU A 131 -15.30 0.17 -32.33
N GLN A 132 -14.18 0.37 -31.63
CA GLN A 132 -13.01 -0.52 -31.72
C GLN A 132 -13.23 -1.93 -31.14
N GLU A 133 -13.96 -2.04 -30.03
CA GLU A 133 -14.15 -3.30 -29.31
C GLU A 133 -15.43 -4.02 -29.77
N LEU A 134 -16.56 -3.30 -29.85
CA LEU A 134 -17.88 -3.88 -30.15
C LEU A 134 -18.35 -3.66 -31.59
N GLY A 135 -17.62 -2.88 -32.40
CA GLY A 135 -18.01 -2.56 -33.77
C GLY A 135 -19.23 -1.63 -33.86
N ILE A 136 -19.58 -0.94 -32.78
CA ILE A 136 -20.73 -0.04 -32.73
C ILE A 136 -20.36 1.27 -33.42
N ALA A 137 -21.00 1.56 -34.56
CA ALA A 137 -20.79 2.79 -35.30
C ALA A 137 -21.12 4.04 -34.44
N PRO A 138 -20.30 5.12 -34.49
CA PRO A 138 -20.48 6.33 -33.68
C PRO A 138 -21.87 6.98 -33.80
N GLU A 139 -22.54 6.86 -34.95
CA GLU A 139 -23.88 7.42 -35.17
C GLU A 139 -24.97 6.74 -34.34
N GLN A 140 -24.74 5.49 -33.89
CA GLN A 140 -25.67 4.75 -33.04
C GLN A 140 -25.57 5.16 -31.57
N VAL A 141 -24.46 5.79 -31.17
CA VAL A 141 -24.17 6.19 -29.78
C VAL A 141 -23.69 7.65 -29.74
N PRO A 142 -24.55 8.62 -30.09
CA PRO A 142 -24.14 10.03 -30.14
C PRO A 142 -23.81 10.56 -28.74
N LEU A 143 -22.84 11.48 -28.69
CA LEU A 143 -22.25 11.98 -27.42
C LEU A 143 -23.27 12.58 -26.45
N ASP A 144 -24.34 13.19 -26.95
CA ASP A 144 -25.40 13.83 -26.16
C ASP A 144 -26.36 12.83 -25.51
N GLN A 145 -26.28 11.54 -25.85
CA GLN A 145 -27.03 10.46 -25.19
C GLN A 145 -26.26 9.79 -24.03
N PHE A 146 -24.97 10.10 -23.87
CA PHE A 146 -24.21 9.62 -22.72
C PHE A 146 -24.46 10.45 -21.48
N HIS A 147 -24.84 9.78 -20.41
CA HIS A 147 -24.97 10.33 -19.07
C HIS A 147 -23.79 9.91 -18.22
N PHE A 148 -23.03 10.88 -17.72
CA PHE A 148 -22.07 10.64 -16.64
C PHE A 148 -22.82 10.44 -15.33
N ILE A 149 -22.41 9.45 -14.53
CA ILE A 149 -23.07 9.12 -13.25
C ILE A 149 -22.19 9.47 -12.06
N THR A 150 -20.99 8.91 -11.99
CA THR A 150 -20.08 9.10 -10.88
C THR A 150 -18.68 8.59 -11.25
N LYS A 151 -17.72 8.71 -10.32
CA LYS A 151 -16.38 8.14 -10.43
C LYS A 151 -16.12 7.15 -9.31
N MET A 152 -15.35 6.11 -9.60
CA MET A 152 -14.81 5.23 -8.56
C MET A 152 -13.30 5.14 -8.64
N ARG A 153 -12.63 5.05 -7.48
CA ARG A 153 -11.22 4.73 -7.36
C ARG A 153 -11.08 3.29 -6.88
N TYR A 154 -10.29 2.49 -7.57
CA TYR A 154 -10.01 1.14 -7.13
C TYR A 154 -8.62 0.64 -7.58
N CYS A 155 -8.22 -0.48 -6.98
CA CYS A 155 -7.03 -1.23 -7.33
C CYS A 155 -7.36 -2.71 -7.49
N ALA A 156 -6.89 -3.36 -8.56
CA ALA A 156 -7.07 -4.79 -8.77
C ALA A 156 -5.78 -5.43 -9.28
N ARG A 157 -5.12 -6.26 -8.47
CA ARG A 157 -3.95 -7.03 -8.87
C ARG A 157 -4.37 -8.38 -9.42
N MET A 158 -3.97 -8.66 -10.66
CA MET A 158 -4.19 -9.96 -11.29
C MET A 158 -3.08 -10.95 -10.92
N ASN A 159 -1.82 -10.52 -10.95
CA ASN A 159 -0.68 -11.37 -10.61
C ASN A 159 0.55 -10.54 -10.23
N GLU A 160 1.73 -11.17 -10.12
CA GLU A 160 3.00 -10.50 -9.80
C GLU A 160 3.32 -9.33 -10.74
N THR A 161 2.94 -9.44 -12.01
CA THR A 161 3.29 -8.46 -13.05
C THR A 161 2.24 -7.38 -13.20
N TRP A 162 0.96 -7.78 -13.21
CA TRP A 162 -0.13 -6.94 -13.70
C TRP A 162 -1.09 -6.49 -12.60
N ILE A 163 -1.37 -5.19 -12.60
CA ILE A 163 -2.25 -4.49 -11.67
C ILE A 163 -3.03 -3.40 -12.41
N GLU A 164 -4.25 -3.14 -11.97
CA GLU A 164 -5.09 -2.03 -12.40
C GLU A 164 -5.20 -1.04 -11.24
N ARG A 165 -5.05 0.26 -11.54
CA ARG A 165 -5.18 1.36 -10.57
C ARG A 165 -5.89 2.51 -11.27
N GLU A 166 -7.19 2.60 -11.08
CA GLU A 166 -8.02 3.43 -11.95
C GLU A 166 -8.87 4.42 -11.17
N ILE A 167 -9.01 5.61 -11.76
CA ILE A 167 -10.13 6.49 -11.50
C ILE A 167 -11.12 6.28 -12.65
N ASP A 168 -12.12 5.43 -12.41
CA ASP A 168 -13.07 4.98 -13.41
C ASP A 168 -14.29 5.89 -13.47
N HIS A 169 -14.52 6.50 -14.63
CA HIS A 169 -15.68 7.36 -14.91
C HIS A 169 -16.83 6.52 -15.47
N ILE A 170 -17.94 6.46 -14.73
CA ILE A 170 -19.07 5.60 -15.08
C ILE A 170 -20.03 6.36 -15.98
N LEU A 171 -20.26 5.81 -17.17
CA LEU A 171 -21.12 6.36 -18.21
C LEU A 171 -22.30 5.42 -18.49
N VAL A 172 -23.46 6.01 -18.74
CA VAL A 172 -24.70 5.29 -19.07
C VAL A 172 -25.23 5.78 -20.41
N ILE A 173 -25.71 4.86 -21.21
CA ILE A 173 -26.39 5.15 -22.46
C ILE A 173 -27.48 4.12 -22.72
N LYS A 174 -28.58 4.55 -23.33
CA LYS A 174 -29.64 3.67 -23.81
C LYS A 174 -29.77 3.80 -25.33
N ALA A 175 -29.38 2.77 -26.06
CA ALA A 175 -29.38 2.74 -27.51
C ALA A 175 -29.55 1.30 -28.03
N ASP A 176 -30.38 1.11 -29.06
CA ASP A 176 -30.39 -0.13 -29.83
C ASP A 176 -29.23 -0.08 -30.84
N VAL A 177 -28.33 -1.06 -30.76
CA VAL A 177 -27.07 -1.06 -31.53
C VAL A 177 -26.86 -2.37 -32.30
N ASP A 178 -26.25 -2.24 -33.47
CA ASP A 178 -25.67 -3.37 -34.19
C ASP A 178 -24.28 -3.71 -33.62
N LEU A 179 -24.04 -4.99 -33.34
CA LEU A 179 -22.78 -5.48 -32.76
C LEU A 179 -21.94 -6.20 -33.83
N ALA A 180 -20.67 -5.86 -33.89
CA ALA A 180 -19.63 -6.59 -34.62
C ALA A 180 -18.36 -6.69 -33.76
N PRO A 181 -18.37 -7.51 -32.69
CA PRO A 181 -17.28 -7.59 -31.72
C PRO A 181 -15.94 -7.95 -32.35
N ASN A 182 -14.89 -7.27 -31.91
CA ASN A 182 -13.53 -7.56 -32.32
C ASN A 182 -13.01 -8.80 -31.56
N PRO A 183 -12.69 -9.91 -32.24
CA PRO A 183 -12.31 -11.16 -31.58
C PRO A 183 -11.00 -11.08 -30.79
N ASN A 184 -10.15 -10.08 -31.07
CA ASN A 184 -8.92 -9.85 -30.30
C ASN A 184 -9.18 -9.17 -28.95
N GLU A 185 -10.33 -8.55 -28.77
CA GLU A 185 -10.72 -7.82 -27.55
C GLU A 185 -11.80 -8.59 -26.77
N ILE A 186 -12.75 -9.20 -27.48
CA ILE A 186 -13.97 -9.78 -26.94
C ILE A 186 -14.16 -11.21 -27.44
N SER A 187 -14.42 -12.14 -26.52
CA SER A 187 -14.76 -13.52 -26.87
C SER A 187 -16.27 -13.75 -26.98
N GLU A 188 -17.07 -13.05 -26.16
CA GLU A 188 -18.51 -13.25 -26.06
C GLU A 188 -19.22 -11.96 -25.65
N VAL A 189 -20.49 -11.81 -26.04
CA VAL A 189 -21.37 -10.72 -25.61
C VAL A 189 -22.72 -11.29 -25.19
N MET A 190 -23.38 -10.65 -24.23
CA MET A 190 -24.73 -11.03 -23.81
C MET A 190 -25.54 -9.82 -23.36
N TRP A 191 -26.86 -9.90 -23.55
CA TRP A 191 -27.81 -8.94 -23.02
C TRP A 191 -28.50 -9.53 -21.80
N VAL A 192 -28.47 -8.84 -20.67
CA VAL A 192 -29.03 -9.32 -19.40
C VAL A 192 -30.04 -8.33 -18.84
N SER A 193 -31.16 -8.84 -18.32
CA SER A 193 -32.05 -8.11 -17.44
C SER A 193 -31.46 -7.92 -16.05
N GLU A 194 -32.05 -7.05 -15.24
CA GLU A 194 -31.71 -6.86 -13.81
C GLU A 194 -31.66 -8.20 -13.05
N ALA A 195 -32.71 -9.02 -13.16
CA ALA A 195 -32.78 -10.31 -12.48
C ALA A 195 -31.72 -11.33 -12.97
N GLU A 196 -31.38 -11.30 -14.26
CA GLU A 196 -30.31 -12.16 -14.81
C GLU A 196 -28.94 -11.69 -14.30
N LEU A 197 -28.68 -10.38 -14.25
CA LEU A 197 -27.45 -9.83 -13.70
C LEU A 197 -27.30 -10.16 -12.22
N GLU A 198 -28.36 -9.99 -11.42
CA GLU A 198 -28.37 -10.40 -10.00
C GLU A 198 -28.01 -11.87 -9.84
N THR A 199 -28.58 -12.74 -10.69
CA THR A 199 -28.27 -14.17 -10.69
C THR A 199 -26.79 -14.43 -11.03
N MET A 200 -26.23 -13.72 -12.00
CA MET A 200 -24.82 -13.85 -12.36
C MET A 200 -23.88 -13.36 -11.24
N LEU A 201 -24.22 -12.28 -10.54
CA LEU A 201 -23.39 -11.73 -9.47
C LEU A 201 -23.27 -12.66 -8.25
N ILE A 202 -24.30 -13.48 -8.00
CA ILE A 202 -24.31 -14.47 -6.91
C ILE A 202 -23.82 -15.87 -7.32
N ASP A 203 -23.70 -16.14 -8.62
CA ASP A 203 -23.27 -17.45 -9.12
C ASP A 203 -21.74 -17.56 -9.07
N GLU A 204 -21.26 -18.38 -8.13
CA GLU A 204 -19.83 -18.65 -7.94
C GLU A 204 -19.36 -19.93 -8.66
N THR A 205 -20.20 -20.53 -9.52
CA THR A 205 -19.81 -21.74 -10.25
C THR A 205 -18.78 -21.44 -11.33
N ALA A 206 -17.86 -22.39 -11.55
CA ALA A 206 -16.87 -22.27 -12.61
C ALA A 206 -17.48 -22.15 -14.03
N GLU A 207 -18.73 -22.58 -14.21
CA GLU A 207 -19.45 -22.51 -15.48
C GLU A 207 -19.97 -21.09 -15.80
N ALA A 208 -20.31 -20.29 -14.79
CA ALA A 208 -20.77 -18.90 -14.95
C ALA A 208 -19.65 -17.94 -15.39
N GLY A 209 -18.39 -18.33 -15.16
CA GLY A 209 -17.22 -17.50 -15.43
C GLY A 209 -16.97 -16.45 -14.34
N VAL A 210 -15.86 -15.73 -14.47
CA VAL A 210 -15.43 -14.73 -13.48
C VAL A 210 -15.96 -13.36 -13.86
N ILE A 211 -16.68 -12.69 -12.96
CA ILE A 211 -17.06 -11.29 -13.13
C ILE A 211 -15.93 -10.40 -12.65
N ALA A 212 -15.58 -9.41 -13.45
CA ALA A 212 -14.53 -8.44 -13.16
C ALA A 212 -14.78 -7.70 -11.83
N PRO A 213 -13.76 -7.50 -10.98
CA PRO A 213 -13.90 -6.84 -9.68
C PRO A 213 -14.50 -5.43 -9.77
N TRP A 214 -14.05 -4.63 -10.73
CA TRP A 214 -14.55 -3.28 -10.94
C TRP A 214 -16.04 -3.30 -11.32
N PHE A 215 -16.48 -4.27 -12.12
CA PHE A 215 -17.89 -4.38 -12.48
C PHE A 215 -18.75 -4.82 -11.28
N ARG A 216 -18.23 -5.68 -10.39
CA ARG A 216 -18.89 -5.97 -9.10
C ARG A 216 -19.03 -4.70 -8.25
N CYS A 217 -18.01 -3.84 -8.22
CA CYS A 217 -18.07 -2.56 -7.51
C CYS A 217 -19.14 -1.62 -8.10
N ILE A 218 -19.19 -1.50 -9.43
CA ILE A 218 -20.24 -0.72 -10.13
C ILE A 218 -21.62 -1.28 -9.80
N ALA A 219 -21.79 -2.60 -9.83
CA ALA A 219 -23.08 -3.21 -9.52
C ALA A 219 -23.52 -2.91 -8.08
N ALA A 220 -22.60 -3.00 -7.11
CA ALA A 220 -22.89 -2.72 -5.70
C ALA A 220 -23.15 -1.23 -5.39
N SER A 221 -22.48 -0.32 -6.10
CA SER A 221 -22.52 1.12 -5.82
C SER A 221 -23.53 1.91 -6.67
N VAL A 222 -23.70 1.53 -7.93
CA VAL A 222 -24.48 2.28 -8.92
C VAL A 222 -25.78 1.57 -9.30
N MET A 223 -25.80 0.24 -9.44
CA MET A 223 -26.93 -0.49 -10.03
C MET A 223 -28.03 -0.85 -9.02
N ASN A 224 -28.47 0.11 -8.21
CA ASN A 224 -29.61 -0.05 -7.30
C ASN A 224 -30.96 0.13 -8.02
N GLU A 225 -32.07 -0.12 -7.31
CA GLU A 225 -33.42 -0.03 -7.86
C GLU A 225 -33.73 1.34 -8.47
N ASP A 226 -33.32 2.44 -7.81
CA ASP A 226 -33.54 3.80 -8.31
C ASP A 226 -32.85 4.02 -9.66
N TRP A 227 -31.65 3.47 -9.81
CA TRP A 227 -30.89 3.58 -11.04
C TRP A 227 -31.52 2.78 -12.18
N TRP A 228 -31.95 1.53 -11.94
CA TRP A 228 -32.66 0.73 -12.95
C TRP A 228 -33.95 1.41 -13.43
N GLN A 229 -34.68 2.10 -12.55
CA GLN A 229 -35.85 2.89 -12.93
C GLN A 229 -35.51 4.17 -13.69
N ALA A 230 -34.33 4.73 -13.47
CA ALA A 230 -33.87 5.95 -14.12
C ALA A 230 -33.37 5.72 -15.56
N VAL A 231 -32.92 4.51 -15.92
CA VAL A 231 -32.36 4.20 -17.25
C VAL A 231 -33.29 4.63 -18.38
N GLY A 232 -32.79 5.51 -19.26
CA GLY A 232 -33.55 6.08 -20.39
C GLY A 232 -34.41 7.29 -20.04
N ASN A 233 -34.36 7.78 -18.80
CA ASN A 233 -34.94 9.06 -18.38
C ASN A 233 -33.83 10.03 -17.97
N PRO A 234 -33.45 10.99 -18.84
CA PRO A 234 -32.40 11.97 -18.57
C PRO A 234 -32.56 12.73 -17.25
N GLU A 235 -33.77 13.17 -16.91
CA GLU A 235 -34.02 13.94 -15.69
C GLU A 235 -33.82 13.09 -14.43
N ALA A 236 -34.24 11.81 -14.48
CA ALA A 236 -34.04 10.89 -13.37
C ALA A 236 -32.56 10.50 -13.20
N LEU A 237 -31.85 10.23 -14.30
CA LEU A 237 -30.41 9.95 -14.26
C LEU A 237 -29.63 11.14 -13.71
N SER A 238 -29.95 12.36 -14.14
CA SER A 238 -29.32 13.59 -13.62
C SER A 238 -29.49 13.77 -12.11
N ALA A 239 -30.55 13.22 -11.50
CA ALA A 239 -30.75 13.29 -10.06
C ALA A 239 -29.88 12.31 -9.27
N LEU A 240 -29.31 11.29 -9.94
CA LEU A 240 -28.42 10.28 -9.35
C LEU A 240 -26.94 10.61 -9.55
N VAL A 241 -26.62 11.68 -10.28
CA VAL A 241 -25.24 12.08 -10.57
C VAL A 241 -24.58 12.66 -9.32
N ASP A 242 -23.33 12.27 -9.08
CA ASP A 242 -22.44 12.98 -8.17
C ASP A 242 -21.03 13.14 -8.76
N ASP A 243 -20.32 14.15 -8.27
CA ASP A 243 -18.92 14.41 -8.65
C ASP A 243 -17.92 13.77 -7.66
N LYS A 244 -18.34 12.80 -6.86
CA LYS A 244 -17.47 12.13 -5.89
C LYS A 244 -16.62 11.08 -6.58
N ILE A 245 -15.47 10.82 -5.97
CA ILE A 245 -14.66 9.64 -6.26
C ILE A 245 -14.97 8.66 -5.14
N HIS A 246 -15.76 7.63 -5.44
CA HIS A 246 -16.09 6.59 -4.48
C HIS A 246 -14.90 5.64 -4.36
N ASP A 247 -14.34 5.54 -3.16
CA ASP A 247 -13.18 4.69 -2.89
C ASP A 247 -13.61 3.24 -2.65
N MET A 248 -13.28 2.36 -3.59
CA MET A 248 -13.54 0.93 -3.51
C MET A 248 -12.34 0.15 -2.97
N GLY A 249 -11.21 0.83 -2.74
CA GLY A 249 -9.98 0.20 -2.26
C GLY A 249 -9.38 -0.81 -3.23
N ASP A 250 -8.72 -1.80 -2.65
CA ASP A 250 -8.16 -2.96 -3.33
C ASP A 250 -9.15 -4.11 -3.38
N VAL A 251 -9.54 -4.46 -4.60
CA VAL A 251 -10.56 -5.48 -4.91
C VAL A 251 -9.95 -6.73 -5.54
N SER A 252 -8.64 -6.94 -5.35
CA SER A 252 -7.92 -8.10 -5.91
C SER A 252 -8.46 -9.43 -5.40
N HIS A 253 -9.01 -9.45 -4.18
CA HIS A 253 -9.59 -10.66 -3.56
C HIS A 253 -10.81 -11.19 -4.31
N MET A 254 -11.46 -10.37 -5.15
CA MET A 254 -12.61 -10.78 -5.96
C MET A 254 -12.20 -11.61 -7.20
N LEU A 255 -10.90 -11.76 -7.46
CA LEU A 255 -10.36 -12.59 -8.55
C LEU A 255 -9.95 -13.97 -8.00
N PRO A 256 -10.51 -15.09 -8.51
CA PRO A 256 -10.23 -16.42 -7.98
C PRO A 256 -8.75 -16.83 -8.07
N ASP A 257 -8.08 -16.47 -9.16
CA ASP A 257 -6.69 -16.88 -9.46
C ASP A 257 -5.68 -15.74 -9.25
N ALA A 258 -6.05 -14.71 -8.49
CA ALA A 258 -5.13 -13.58 -8.26
C ALA A 258 -3.89 -14.02 -7.49
N VAL A 259 -2.72 -13.65 -8.00
CA VAL A 259 -1.46 -13.77 -7.28
C VAL A 259 -1.10 -12.41 -6.70
N GLY A 260 -1.02 -12.30 -5.37
CA GLY A 260 -0.68 -11.04 -4.72
C GLY A 260 0.78 -10.63 -4.91
N ALA A 261 1.02 -9.37 -4.57
CA ALA A 261 2.35 -8.77 -4.59
C ALA A 261 3.28 -9.44 -3.56
N ASP A 262 4.54 -9.57 -3.94
CA ASP A 262 5.63 -9.78 -2.98
C ASP A 262 5.78 -8.56 -2.05
N LEU A 263 6.60 -8.67 -1.01
CA LEU A 263 6.76 -7.59 -0.03
C LEU A 263 7.26 -6.28 -0.67
N LEU A 264 8.24 -6.36 -1.57
CA LEU A 264 8.84 -5.16 -2.17
C LEU A 264 7.86 -4.44 -3.08
N THR A 265 7.09 -5.18 -3.87
CA THR A 265 6.04 -4.66 -4.75
C THR A 265 4.90 -4.07 -3.92
N ALA A 266 4.47 -4.75 -2.85
CA ALA A 266 3.45 -4.22 -1.93
C ALA A 266 3.90 -2.91 -1.27
N LEU A 267 5.17 -2.80 -0.87
CA LEU A 267 5.71 -1.54 -0.37
C LEU A 267 5.76 -0.46 -1.45
N ALA A 268 6.17 -0.81 -2.68
CA ALA A 268 6.21 0.14 -3.80
C ALA A 268 4.80 0.65 -4.20
N GLU A 269 3.77 -0.19 -4.04
CA GLU A 269 2.36 0.15 -4.24
C GLU A 269 1.81 1.17 -3.25
N ILE A 270 2.27 1.14 -2.00
CA ILE A 270 1.66 1.86 -0.87
C ILE A 270 2.51 3.08 -0.48
N LYS A 271 3.84 2.92 -0.46
CA LYS A 271 4.79 3.92 0.02
C LYS A 271 4.59 5.31 -0.61
N PRO A 272 4.45 5.46 -1.95
CA PRO A 272 4.27 6.79 -2.54
C PRO A 272 3.00 7.50 -2.06
N LEU A 273 1.91 6.75 -1.83
CA LEU A 273 0.64 7.30 -1.38
C LEU A 273 0.70 7.80 0.07
N VAL A 274 1.43 7.08 0.91
CA VAL A 274 1.67 7.46 2.31
C VAL A 274 2.66 8.61 2.40
N GLU A 275 3.73 8.61 1.60
CA GLU A 275 4.70 9.71 1.57
C GLU A 275 4.07 11.02 1.09
N GLY A 276 3.18 10.99 0.09
CA GLY A 276 2.44 12.18 -0.34
C GLY A 276 1.53 12.76 0.75
N ARG A 277 0.96 11.92 1.64
CA ARG A 277 0.18 12.37 2.80
C ARG A 277 1.07 12.98 3.88
N ILE A 278 2.19 12.36 4.20
CA ILE A 278 3.18 12.89 5.15
C ILE A 278 3.69 14.25 4.69
N GLU A 279 4.09 14.37 3.43
CA GLU A 279 4.58 15.62 2.85
C GLU A 279 3.50 16.71 2.94
N ARG A 280 2.27 16.42 2.51
CA ARG A 280 1.15 17.36 2.58
C ARG A 280 0.89 17.84 4.00
N ALA A 281 0.92 16.94 4.99
CA ALA A 281 0.68 17.27 6.38
C ALA A 281 1.80 18.13 6.99
N LEU A 282 3.07 17.77 6.77
CA LEU A 282 4.23 18.44 7.37
C LEU A 282 4.62 19.75 6.66
N THR A 283 4.19 19.94 5.42
CA THR A 283 4.43 21.18 4.65
C THR A 283 3.30 22.19 4.74
N HIS A 284 2.18 21.85 5.40
CA HIS A 284 1.05 22.76 5.58
C HIS A 284 1.37 23.97 6.50
N THR A 285 2.40 23.87 7.33
CA THR A 285 2.82 24.99 8.19
C THR A 285 3.38 26.17 7.39
N SER A 286 3.02 27.39 7.78
CA SER A 286 3.59 28.60 7.18
C SER A 286 5.05 28.87 7.59
N HIS A 287 5.57 28.15 8.59
CA HIS A 287 6.91 28.36 9.12
C HIS A 287 7.96 27.45 8.46
N LYS A 288 8.63 27.97 7.42
CA LYS A 288 9.59 27.22 6.58
C LYS A 288 10.66 26.45 7.35
N ARG A 289 11.26 27.04 8.39
CA ARG A 289 12.31 26.38 9.18
C ARG A 289 11.77 25.17 9.95
N LEU A 290 10.54 25.25 10.45
CA LEU A 290 9.91 24.16 11.20
C LEU A 290 9.52 23.04 10.24
N SER A 291 8.92 23.39 9.10
CA SER A 291 8.63 22.42 8.03
C SER A 291 9.88 21.68 7.57
N GLY A 292 10.97 22.41 7.31
CA GLY A 292 12.25 21.80 6.93
C GLY A 292 12.79 20.84 7.99
N ALA A 293 12.70 21.18 9.27
CA ALA A 293 13.12 20.30 10.35
C ALA A 293 12.27 19.02 10.45
N MET A 294 10.94 19.13 10.30
CA MET A 294 10.04 17.95 10.29
C MET A 294 10.26 17.04 9.08
N MET A 295 10.56 17.62 7.91
CA MET A 295 10.80 16.87 6.68
C MET A 295 12.20 16.25 6.59
N HIS A 296 13.18 16.74 7.37
CA HIS A 296 14.58 16.35 7.25
C HIS A 296 14.83 14.83 7.32
N LEU A 297 14.20 14.13 8.29
CA LEU A 297 14.32 12.67 8.41
C LEU A 297 13.46 11.91 7.39
N VAL A 298 12.36 12.51 6.94
CA VAL A 298 11.47 11.93 5.91
C VAL A 298 12.20 11.91 4.57
N GLU A 299 12.84 13.01 4.19
CA GLU A 299 13.67 13.13 2.99
C GLU A 299 14.92 12.23 3.02
N GLY A 300 15.39 11.84 4.22
CA GLY A 300 16.46 10.84 4.39
C GLY A 300 16.08 9.42 3.96
N GLY A 301 14.88 9.23 3.42
CA GLY A 301 14.37 7.95 2.96
C GLY A 301 13.94 7.04 4.10
N GLY A 302 13.92 5.74 3.84
CA GLY A 302 13.38 4.73 4.74
C GLY A 302 12.47 3.74 4.01
N LYS A 303 12.33 2.54 4.59
CA LYS A 303 11.49 1.47 4.02
C LYS A 303 9.99 1.69 4.21
N ARG A 304 9.59 2.58 5.13
CA ARG A 304 8.18 2.88 5.47
C ARG A 304 7.35 1.64 5.84
N LEU A 305 7.99 0.62 6.42
CA LEU A 305 7.32 -0.64 6.76
C LEU A 305 6.11 -0.41 7.66
N ARG A 306 6.27 0.41 8.71
CA ARG A 306 5.19 0.72 9.66
C ARG A 306 4.08 1.55 9.03
N ALA A 307 4.44 2.48 8.15
CA ALA A 307 3.51 3.31 7.39
C ALA A 307 2.62 2.49 6.44
N CYS A 308 3.19 1.48 5.79
CA CYS A 308 2.46 0.65 4.82
C CYS A 308 1.66 -0.48 5.48
N MET A 309 2.01 -0.85 6.72
CA MET A 309 1.46 -2.02 7.40
C MET A 309 -0.06 -1.98 7.62
N PRO A 310 -0.70 -0.86 8.04
CA PRO A 310 -2.16 -0.82 8.18
C PRO A 310 -2.89 -1.22 6.90
N TRP A 311 -2.46 -0.69 5.75
CA TRP A 311 -3.03 -1.05 4.44
C TRP A 311 -2.76 -2.50 4.06
N MET A 312 -1.53 -3.00 4.24
CA MET A 312 -1.20 -4.39 3.91
C MET A 312 -2.00 -5.39 4.76
N VAL A 313 -2.21 -5.09 6.05
CA VAL A 313 -3.01 -5.92 6.94
C VAL A 313 -4.48 -5.87 6.55
N ALA A 314 -5.03 -4.68 6.33
CA ALA A 314 -6.41 -4.51 5.88
C ALA A 314 -6.67 -5.31 4.58
N LYS A 315 -5.79 -5.18 3.59
CA LYS A 315 -5.87 -5.92 2.31
C LYS A 315 -5.88 -7.44 2.48
N ALA A 316 -5.30 -7.95 3.57
CA ALA A 316 -5.24 -9.39 3.86
C ALA A 316 -6.43 -9.92 4.64
N VAL A 317 -7.17 -9.06 5.36
CA VAL A 317 -8.20 -9.49 6.32
C VAL A 317 -9.56 -8.83 6.13
N GLY A 318 -9.70 -7.89 5.20
CA GLY A 318 -10.96 -7.22 4.89
C GLY A 318 -10.80 -6.16 3.82
N ASP A 319 -11.56 -5.07 3.96
CA ASP A 319 -11.60 -4.01 2.96
C ASP A 319 -10.51 -2.95 3.18
N THR A 320 -10.09 -2.32 2.09
CA THR A 320 -9.14 -1.20 2.12
C THR A 320 -9.82 0.09 1.66
N HIS A 321 -9.31 1.22 2.13
CA HIS A 321 -9.78 2.56 1.81
C HIS A 321 -8.71 3.59 2.20
N ALA A 322 -8.77 4.80 1.64
CA ALA A 322 -7.76 5.85 1.80
C ALA A 322 -7.42 6.18 3.25
N GLY A 323 -8.39 6.09 4.18
CA GLY A 323 -8.17 6.32 5.60
C GLY A 323 -7.08 5.46 6.23
N LEU A 324 -6.84 4.24 5.73
CA LEU A 324 -5.72 3.40 6.15
C LEU A 324 -4.35 4.01 5.78
N LEU A 325 -4.27 4.69 4.63
CA LEU A 325 -3.06 5.39 4.18
C LEU A 325 -2.81 6.63 5.04
N ASP A 326 -3.85 7.36 5.41
CA ASP A 326 -3.77 8.53 6.30
C ASP A 326 -3.37 8.13 7.73
N VAL A 327 -3.91 7.03 8.24
CA VAL A 327 -3.46 6.49 9.54
C VAL A 327 -2.03 5.97 9.47
N GLY A 328 -1.65 5.30 8.38
CA GLY A 328 -0.26 4.89 8.13
C GLY A 328 0.70 6.08 8.10
N ALA A 329 0.32 7.17 7.43
CA ALA A 329 1.06 8.42 7.41
C ALA A 329 1.22 9.01 8.81
N ALA A 330 0.12 9.07 9.58
CA ALA A 330 0.14 9.57 10.95
C ALA A 330 1.08 8.74 11.86
N ILE A 331 1.04 7.41 11.76
CA ILE A 331 1.93 6.52 12.54
C ILE A 331 3.40 6.73 12.14
N GLU A 332 3.71 6.87 10.85
CA GLU A 332 5.08 7.14 10.40
C GLU A 332 5.56 8.54 10.81
N THR A 333 4.68 9.54 10.83
CA THR A 333 4.99 10.87 11.38
C THR A 333 5.31 10.76 12.88
N ILE A 334 4.54 9.99 13.65
CA ILE A 334 4.83 9.70 15.05
C ILE A 334 6.16 8.96 15.19
N HIS A 335 6.44 7.96 14.34
CA HIS A 335 7.73 7.28 14.35
C HIS A 335 8.90 8.24 14.13
N ASN A 336 8.80 9.13 13.14
CA ASN A 336 9.87 10.12 12.91
C ASN A 336 9.95 11.13 14.07
N PHE A 337 8.85 11.52 14.71
CA PHE A 337 8.88 12.29 15.97
C PHE A 337 9.72 11.58 17.03
N THR A 338 9.48 10.27 17.25
CA THR A 338 10.23 9.51 18.25
C THR A 338 11.72 9.46 17.93
N LEU A 339 12.09 9.35 16.64
CA LEU A 339 13.50 9.38 16.22
C LEU A 339 14.15 10.76 16.46
N VAL A 340 13.46 11.86 16.17
CA VAL A 340 13.99 13.21 16.44
C VAL A 340 14.30 13.39 17.92
N HIS A 341 13.43 12.90 18.80
CA HIS A 341 13.61 13.02 20.25
C HIS A 341 14.63 12.01 20.79
N ASP A 342 14.68 10.80 20.25
CA ASP A 342 15.69 9.78 20.55
C ASP A 342 17.09 10.30 20.23
N ASP A 343 17.30 10.90 19.05
CA ASP A 343 18.58 11.50 18.66
C ASP A 343 19.06 12.56 19.67
N ILE A 344 18.14 13.32 20.26
CA ILE A 344 18.45 14.34 21.27
C ILE A 344 18.83 13.69 22.61
N MET A 345 18.16 12.61 22.99
CA MET A 345 18.40 11.90 24.25
C MET A 345 19.75 11.18 24.22
N ASP A 346 20.09 10.60 23.07
CA ASP A 346 21.30 9.79 22.86
C ASP A 346 22.51 10.64 22.42
N ASP A 347 22.34 11.94 22.17
CA ASP A 347 23.37 12.86 21.64
C ASP A 347 23.94 12.40 20.27
N ASP A 348 23.09 11.77 19.45
CA ASP A 348 23.46 11.19 18.14
C ASP A 348 23.71 12.29 17.09
N GLU A 349 24.92 12.38 16.52
CA GLU A 349 25.22 13.40 15.50
C GLU A 349 24.62 13.09 14.12
N ILE A 350 24.39 11.80 13.80
CA ILE A 350 24.08 11.33 12.44
C ILE A 350 22.92 10.32 12.46
N ARG A 351 21.94 10.52 11.57
CA ARG A 351 20.84 9.59 11.31
C ARG A 351 20.64 9.37 9.81
N ARG A 352 20.58 8.11 9.37
CA ARG A 352 20.41 7.72 7.95
C ARG A 352 21.42 8.38 7.00
N GLY A 353 22.67 8.54 7.44
CA GLY A 353 23.73 9.19 6.66
C GLY A 353 23.59 10.71 6.50
N ARG A 354 22.67 11.35 7.23
CA ARG A 354 22.49 12.81 7.32
C ARG A 354 22.73 13.26 8.76
N ASN A 355 23.01 14.54 8.96
CA ASN A 355 23.03 15.14 10.30
C ASN A 355 21.71 14.86 11.02
N ALA A 356 21.75 14.55 12.32
CA ALA A 356 20.54 14.54 13.14
C ALA A 356 19.88 15.93 13.15
N VAL A 357 18.56 15.98 13.41
CA VAL A 357 17.79 17.24 13.28
C VAL A 357 18.32 18.33 14.22
N HIS A 358 18.74 17.96 15.43
CA HIS A 358 19.28 18.90 16.41
C HIS A 358 20.66 19.44 16.04
N ILE A 359 21.42 18.72 15.22
CA ILE A 359 22.69 19.17 14.62
C ILE A 359 22.44 20.09 13.43
N GLU A 360 21.52 19.71 12.54
CA GLU A 360 21.25 20.47 11.32
C GLU A 360 20.57 21.82 11.59
N TYR A 361 19.60 21.84 12.52
CA TYR A 361 18.79 23.02 12.78
C TYR A 361 19.23 23.70 14.07
N ASP A 362 18.98 23.06 15.21
CA ASP A 362 19.43 23.35 16.57
C ASP A 362 18.52 22.56 17.53
N LEU A 363 18.94 22.42 18.79
CA LEU A 363 18.17 21.69 19.81
C LEU A 363 16.74 22.24 20.00
N PRO A 364 16.49 23.56 20.17
CA PRO A 364 15.12 24.07 20.30
C PRO A 364 14.24 23.81 19.07
N THR A 365 14.78 23.87 17.86
CA THR A 365 14.04 23.60 16.62
C THR A 365 13.68 22.12 16.53
N ALA A 366 14.60 21.23 16.90
CA ALA A 366 14.36 19.78 16.88
C ALA A 366 13.26 19.37 17.88
N ILE A 367 13.26 19.93 19.10
CA ILE A 367 12.17 19.70 20.08
C ILE A 367 10.82 20.17 19.51
N ASN A 368 10.76 21.38 18.98
CA ASN A 368 9.52 21.90 18.39
C ASN A 368 9.06 21.10 17.16
N ALA A 369 9.99 20.56 16.38
CA ALA A 369 9.68 19.71 15.23
C ALA A 369 9.01 18.41 15.69
N GLY A 370 9.57 17.71 16.68
CA GLY A 370 8.96 16.50 17.21
C GLY A 370 7.59 16.75 17.84
N ASP A 371 7.44 17.82 18.64
CA ASP A 371 6.15 18.20 19.24
C ASP A 371 5.08 18.50 18.18
N ALA A 372 5.45 19.25 17.13
CA ALA A 372 4.55 19.58 16.03
C ALA A 372 4.16 18.34 15.22
N MET A 373 5.10 17.43 14.94
CA MET A 373 4.84 16.17 14.23
C MET A 373 3.82 15.31 14.97
N LEU A 374 3.94 15.19 16.29
CA LEU A 374 2.96 14.46 17.10
C LEU A 374 1.56 15.06 16.98
N ALA A 375 1.43 16.39 17.07
CA ALA A 375 0.15 17.07 16.94
C ALA A 375 -0.46 16.91 15.53
N ILE A 376 0.35 17.14 14.49
CA ILE A 376 -0.06 17.02 13.08
C ILE A 376 -0.54 15.61 12.76
N ALA A 377 0.08 14.57 13.32
CA ALA A 377 -0.36 13.19 13.11
C ALA A 377 -1.82 12.96 13.58
N PHE A 378 -2.20 13.51 14.75
CA PHE A 378 -3.58 13.43 15.24
C PHE A 378 -4.54 14.30 14.43
N GLU A 379 -4.10 15.50 14.01
CA GLU A 379 -4.92 16.38 13.16
C GLU A 379 -5.24 15.73 11.80
N ALA A 380 -4.22 15.22 11.12
CA ALA A 380 -4.35 14.58 9.81
C ALA A 380 -5.28 13.36 9.88
N MET A 381 -5.13 12.52 10.91
CA MET A 381 -6.01 11.37 11.13
C MET A 381 -7.46 11.78 11.41
N ALA A 382 -7.70 12.86 12.15
CA ALA A 382 -9.05 13.27 12.55
C ALA A 382 -9.91 13.76 11.37
N VAL A 383 -9.28 14.15 10.25
CA VAL A 383 -9.94 14.64 9.03
C VAL A 383 -9.76 13.70 7.84
N ALA A 384 -9.21 12.50 8.07
CA ALA A 384 -8.94 11.53 7.03
C ALA A 384 -10.23 11.03 6.36
N GLU A 385 -10.19 10.89 5.03
CA GLU A 385 -11.29 10.30 4.26
C GLU A 385 -11.47 8.81 4.62
N GLY A 386 -12.72 8.36 4.72
CA GLY A 386 -13.03 6.96 5.06
C GLY A 386 -12.85 6.61 6.54
N ILE A 387 -12.46 7.56 7.41
CA ILE A 387 -12.49 7.37 8.87
C ILE A 387 -13.79 7.96 9.41
N GLU A 388 -14.71 7.10 9.86
CA GLU A 388 -15.94 7.55 10.49
C GLU A 388 -15.67 8.20 11.86
N HIS A 389 -16.47 9.20 12.23
CA HIS A 389 -16.38 9.84 13.54
C HIS A 389 -16.52 8.87 14.72
N SER A 390 -17.27 7.77 14.52
CA SER A 390 -17.46 6.67 15.47
C SER A 390 -16.15 5.92 15.78
N MET A 391 -15.19 5.92 14.84
CA MET A 391 -13.92 5.20 14.93
C MET A 391 -12.82 6.02 15.63
N LEU A 392 -12.95 7.36 15.66
CA LEU A 392 -11.93 8.25 16.24
C LEU A 392 -11.58 7.92 17.70
N PRO A 393 -12.53 7.62 18.62
CA PRO A 393 -12.18 7.24 19.99
C PRO A 393 -11.30 6.00 20.08
N PHE A 394 -11.51 5.01 19.19
CA PHE A 394 -10.67 3.82 19.11
C PHE A 394 -9.26 4.20 18.65
N LEU A 395 -9.16 4.90 17.51
CA LEU A 395 -7.87 5.30 16.93
C LEU A 395 -7.04 6.14 17.89
N VAL A 396 -7.64 7.18 18.48
CA VAL A 396 -6.98 8.07 19.45
C VAL A 396 -6.49 7.29 20.65
N LYS A 397 -7.30 6.35 21.18
CA LYS A 397 -6.91 5.52 22.33
C LYS A 397 -5.77 4.58 21.98
N ARG A 398 -5.78 3.93 20.81
CA ARG A 398 -4.73 2.99 20.39
C ARG A 398 -3.42 3.69 20.10
N ILE A 399 -3.44 4.75 19.30
CA ILE A 399 -2.25 5.54 18.98
C ILE A 399 -1.72 6.24 20.23
N GLY A 400 -2.58 6.83 21.07
CA GLY A 400 -2.16 7.44 22.33
C GLY A 400 -1.52 6.43 23.30
N ARG A 401 -2.07 5.21 23.38
CA ARG A 401 -1.47 4.11 24.15
C ARG A 401 -0.12 3.69 23.57
N MET A 402 -0.01 3.59 22.25
CA MET A 402 1.23 3.28 21.54
C MET A 402 2.31 4.32 21.87
N VAL A 403 2.03 5.61 21.71
CA VAL A 403 2.98 6.69 22.04
C VAL A 403 3.44 6.62 23.48
N ARG A 404 2.50 6.48 24.44
CA ARG A 404 2.84 6.31 25.86
C ARG A 404 3.76 5.11 26.09
N ARG A 405 3.46 3.96 25.47
CA ARG A 405 4.25 2.74 25.60
C ARG A 405 5.64 2.86 24.99
N VAL A 406 5.78 3.60 23.88
CA VAL A 406 7.08 3.92 23.30
C VAL A 406 7.90 4.77 24.26
N SER A 407 7.31 5.82 24.85
CA SER A 407 8.00 6.62 25.86
C SER A 407 8.37 5.82 27.12
N GLU A 408 7.50 4.92 27.58
CA GLU A 408 7.79 4.01 28.70
C GLU A 408 8.94 3.05 28.37
N GLY A 409 8.94 2.48 27.17
CA GLY A 409 10.03 1.62 26.69
C GLY A 409 11.36 2.36 26.56
N GLN A 410 11.34 3.58 26.01
CA GLN A 410 12.54 4.42 25.93
C GLN A 410 13.10 4.75 27.32
N GLN A 411 12.24 5.11 28.27
CA GLN A 411 12.67 5.40 29.63
C GLN A 411 13.27 4.16 30.31
N LEU A 412 12.70 2.97 30.08
CA LEU A 412 13.26 1.72 30.60
C LEU A 412 14.65 1.45 30.03
N ASP A 413 14.86 1.70 28.73
CA ASP A 413 16.16 1.51 28.08
C ASP A 413 17.24 2.42 28.72
N ILE A 414 16.91 3.71 28.93
CA ILE A 414 17.78 4.68 29.63
C ILE A 414 18.04 4.22 31.08
N ASP A 415 17.01 3.80 31.81
CA ASP A 415 17.16 3.36 33.21
C ASP A 415 18.10 2.14 33.30
N PHE A 416 18.02 1.21 32.34
CA PHE A 416 18.81 -0.04 32.30
C PHE A 416 20.31 0.18 32.20
N GLU A 417 20.77 1.29 31.62
CA GLU A 417 22.19 1.64 31.56
C GLU A 417 22.79 1.82 32.96
N SER A 418 21.98 2.32 33.91
CA SER A 418 22.40 2.55 35.29
C SER A 418 22.16 1.36 36.23
N MET A 419 21.39 0.36 35.80
CA MET A 419 21.04 -0.79 36.63
C MET A 419 22.18 -1.81 36.72
N GLU A 420 22.42 -2.32 37.95
CA GLU A 420 23.39 -3.40 38.18
C GLU A 420 23.01 -4.69 37.46
N SER A 421 21.71 -5.00 37.37
CA SER A 421 21.20 -6.17 36.69
C SER A 421 19.83 -5.91 36.07
N VAL A 422 19.62 -6.48 34.88
CA VAL A 422 18.36 -6.45 34.15
C VAL A 422 17.95 -7.90 33.89
N SER A 423 16.70 -8.23 34.17
CA SER A 423 16.15 -9.56 33.87
C SER A 423 15.68 -9.63 32.41
N GLU A 424 15.60 -10.85 31.88
CA GLU A 424 15.07 -11.10 30.54
C GLU A 424 13.63 -10.59 30.38
N ASP A 425 12.78 -10.75 31.39
CA ASP A 425 11.39 -10.24 31.35
C ASP A 425 11.34 -8.70 31.27
N GLN A 426 12.23 -8.01 31.98
CA GLN A 426 12.35 -6.56 31.91
C GLN A 426 12.83 -6.11 30.52
N TYR A 427 13.80 -6.81 29.93
CA TYR A 427 14.24 -6.55 28.57
C TYR A 427 13.11 -6.76 27.56
N ILE A 428 12.37 -7.87 27.65
CA ILE A 428 11.23 -8.13 26.76
C ILE A 428 10.15 -7.04 26.90
N GLU A 429 9.84 -6.58 28.12
CA GLU A 429 8.89 -5.48 28.32
C GLU A 429 9.40 -4.16 27.73
N MET A 430 10.70 -3.87 27.87
CA MET A 430 11.33 -2.70 27.26
C MET A 430 11.21 -2.73 25.73
N ILE A 431 11.65 -3.79 25.07
CA ILE A 431 11.57 -3.88 23.59
C ILE A 431 10.12 -3.97 23.10
N THR A 432 9.21 -4.49 23.92
CA THR A 432 7.78 -4.45 23.65
C THR A 432 7.30 -3.00 23.59
N GLY A 433 7.64 -2.19 24.60
CA GLY A 433 7.27 -0.79 24.66
C GLY A 433 7.94 0.06 23.58
N LYS A 434 9.27 -0.06 23.42
CA LYS A 434 10.08 0.78 22.53
C LYS A 434 9.81 0.50 21.04
N THR A 435 9.70 -0.78 20.66
CA THR A 435 9.66 -1.18 19.24
C THR A 435 8.39 -1.94 18.88
N ALA A 436 8.06 -3.02 19.60
CA ALA A 436 7.03 -3.95 19.13
C ALA A 436 5.60 -3.37 19.19
N VAL A 437 5.31 -2.48 20.14
CA VAL A 437 3.98 -1.87 20.30
C VAL A 437 3.54 -1.11 19.04
N MET A 438 4.48 -0.55 18.28
CA MET A 438 4.15 0.18 17.05
C MET A 438 3.75 -0.78 15.93
N PHE A 439 4.45 -1.90 15.77
CA PHE A 439 4.07 -2.97 14.84
C PHE A 439 2.70 -3.57 15.19
N LEU A 440 2.49 -3.90 16.46
CA LEU A 440 1.21 -4.34 17.00
C LEU A 440 0.09 -3.33 16.71
N THR A 441 0.35 -2.04 16.89
CA THR A 441 -0.67 -1.00 16.70
C THR A 441 -1.01 -0.83 15.23
N CYS A 442 -0.01 -0.86 14.33
CA CYS A 442 -0.24 -0.84 12.89
C CYS A 442 -1.13 -2.02 12.46
N ALA A 443 -0.86 -3.23 12.94
CA ALA A 443 -1.61 -4.42 12.58
C ALA A 443 -3.03 -4.44 13.16
N GLU A 444 -3.19 -4.11 14.46
CA GLU A 444 -4.50 -4.02 15.12
C GLU A 444 -5.40 -2.98 14.44
N ILE A 445 -4.85 -1.80 14.13
CA ILE A 445 -5.63 -0.74 13.47
C ILE A 445 -5.97 -1.11 12.03
N GLY A 446 -5.02 -1.69 11.28
CA GLY A 446 -5.28 -2.16 9.92
C GLY A 446 -6.45 -3.13 9.85
N ALA A 447 -6.46 -4.15 10.72
CA ALA A 447 -7.54 -5.12 10.78
C ALA A 447 -8.87 -4.52 11.28
N TYR A 448 -8.81 -3.61 12.26
CA TYR A 448 -10.03 -2.98 12.78
C TYR A 448 -10.71 -2.10 11.72
N LEU A 449 -9.94 -1.30 10.99
CA LEU A 449 -10.47 -0.40 9.97
C LEU A 449 -10.94 -1.14 8.71
N SER A 450 -10.43 -2.35 8.47
CA SER A 450 -10.89 -3.19 7.35
C SER A 450 -12.26 -3.84 7.59
N GLY A 451 -12.87 -3.64 8.76
CA GLY A 451 -14.14 -4.28 9.13
C GLY A 451 -14.00 -5.73 9.57
N ALA A 452 -12.79 -6.22 9.85
CA ALA A 452 -12.57 -7.58 10.32
C ALA A 452 -13.20 -7.82 11.70
N ASP A 453 -13.54 -9.08 12.00
CA ASP A 453 -14.10 -9.44 13.29
C ASP A 453 -13.08 -9.37 14.44
N GLU A 454 -13.57 -9.40 15.69
CA GLU A 454 -12.73 -9.24 16.88
C GLU A 454 -11.63 -10.32 16.99
N GLU A 455 -11.90 -11.55 16.52
CA GLU A 455 -10.94 -12.65 16.53
C GLU A 455 -9.79 -12.38 15.55
N THR A 456 -10.12 -11.93 14.34
CA THR A 456 -9.14 -11.55 13.32
C THR A 456 -8.32 -10.33 13.74
N VAL A 457 -8.96 -9.32 14.35
CA VAL A 457 -8.26 -8.15 14.91
C VAL A 457 -7.28 -8.58 16.00
N GLN A 458 -7.68 -9.50 16.90
CA GLN A 458 -6.80 -10.03 17.93
C GLN A 458 -5.66 -10.86 17.35
N CYS A 459 -5.93 -11.66 16.33
CA CYS A 459 -4.90 -12.42 15.60
C CYS A 459 -3.86 -11.49 14.96
N MET A 460 -4.28 -10.37 14.36
CA MET A 460 -3.37 -9.38 13.78
C MET A 460 -2.63 -8.56 14.83
N HIS A 461 -3.24 -8.29 15.98
CA HIS A 461 -2.56 -7.73 17.14
C HIS A 461 -1.39 -8.64 17.59
N ASP A 462 -1.65 -9.93 17.73
CA ASP A 462 -0.65 -10.90 18.19
C ASP A 462 0.45 -11.14 17.15
N TRP A 463 0.08 -11.18 15.87
CA TRP A 463 1.03 -11.19 14.76
C TRP A 463 1.96 -9.97 14.79
N GLY A 464 1.40 -8.75 14.90
CA GLY A 464 2.17 -7.51 14.93
C GLY A 464 3.12 -7.44 16.13
N LEU A 465 2.69 -7.94 17.29
CA LEU A 465 3.55 -8.05 18.48
C LEU A 465 4.71 -9.01 18.24
N ALA A 466 4.43 -10.21 17.71
CA ALA A 466 5.44 -11.22 17.44
C ALA A 466 6.46 -10.76 16.40
N VAL A 467 6.01 -10.14 15.30
CA VAL A 467 6.87 -9.53 14.29
C VAL A 467 7.74 -8.44 14.90
N GLY A 468 7.16 -7.53 15.70
CA GLY A 468 7.90 -6.44 16.33
C GLY A 468 8.96 -6.90 17.33
N LEU A 469 8.69 -7.96 18.10
CA LEU A 469 9.65 -8.57 19.02
C LEU A 469 10.77 -9.29 18.27
N CYS A 470 10.41 -10.06 17.23
CA CYS A 470 11.39 -10.70 16.35
C CYS A 470 12.29 -9.64 15.69
N PHE A 471 11.72 -8.53 15.21
CA PHE A 471 12.44 -7.43 14.59
C PHE A 471 13.54 -6.90 15.50
N GLN A 472 13.22 -6.56 16.75
CA GLN A 472 14.20 -5.97 17.68
C GLN A 472 15.27 -6.98 18.10
N LEU A 473 14.89 -8.24 18.38
CA LEU A 473 15.86 -9.29 18.71
C LEU A 473 16.85 -9.54 17.56
N MET A 474 16.36 -9.46 16.32
CA MET A 474 17.19 -9.57 15.13
C MET A 474 18.09 -8.36 14.93
N ASP A 475 17.64 -7.14 15.24
CA ASP A 475 18.49 -5.94 15.24
C ASP A 475 19.66 -6.09 16.21
N ASP A 476 19.39 -6.54 17.45
CA ASP A 476 20.44 -6.80 18.45
C ASP A 476 21.42 -7.88 17.97
N LEU A 477 20.93 -8.95 17.33
CA LEU A 477 21.77 -10.00 16.75
C LEU A 477 22.62 -9.51 15.58
N ILE A 478 22.06 -8.66 14.71
CA ILE A 478 22.76 -8.05 13.57
C ILE A 478 23.91 -7.16 14.07
N ASP A 479 23.71 -6.36 15.12
CA ASP A 479 24.78 -5.56 15.73
C ASP A 479 25.96 -6.42 16.19
N ALA A 480 25.69 -7.64 16.69
CA ALA A 480 26.71 -8.56 17.18
C ALA A 480 27.35 -9.45 16.11
N LEU A 481 26.71 -9.67 14.96
CA LEU A 481 27.12 -10.69 13.98
C LEU A 481 27.61 -10.13 12.64
N SER A 482 27.13 -8.96 12.24
CA SER A 482 27.47 -8.39 10.95
C SER A 482 28.84 -7.71 10.97
N ASP A 483 29.53 -7.69 9.83
CA ASP A 483 30.76 -6.92 9.71
C ASP A 483 30.47 -5.41 9.62
N SER A 484 31.46 -4.59 10.01
CA SER A 484 31.33 -3.13 10.06
C SER A 484 31.07 -2.50 8.69
N GLU A 485 31.46 -3.16 7.59
CA GLU A 485 31.18 -2.70 6.21
C GLU A 485 29.69 -2.84 5.86
N THR A 486 29.04 -3.92 6.29
CA THR A 486 27.62 -4.19 6.05
C THR A 486 26.71 -3.34 6.96
N LEU A 487 27.15 -3.06 8.19
CA LEU A 487 26.38 -2.29 9.19
C LEU A 487 26.42 -0.77 8.95
N GLY A 488 27.46 -0.25 8.28
CA GLY A 488 27.69 1.20 8.18
C GLY A 488 28.10 1.87 9.50
N LYS A 489 28.25 1.08 10.57
CA LYS A 489 28.79 1.45 11.88
C LYS A 489 29.68 0.29 12.40
N PRO A 490 30.59 0.52 13.36
CA PRO A 490 31.40 -0.55 13.94
C PRO A 490 30.50 -1.64 14.54
N ALA A 491 30.73 -2.90 14.17
CA ALA A 491 30.06 -4.05 14.77
C ALA A 491 30.31 -4.12 16.28
N GLY A 492 29.30 -4.52 17.06
CA GLY A 492 29.39 -4.62 18.52
C GLY A 492 29.36 -3.29 19.26
N SER A 493 28.85 -2.23 18.62
CA SER A 493 28.67 -0.92 19.26
C SER A 493 27.82 -1.00 20.52
N ASP A 494 26.80 -1.87 20.56
CA ASP A 494 25.92 -2.00 21.71
C ASP A 494 26.66 -2.56 22.94
N ILE A 495 27.65 -3.44 22.72
CA ILE A 495 28.50 -3.95 23.80
C ILE A 495 29.41 -2.85 24.33
N ALA A 496 30.06 -2.09 23.44
CA ALA A 496 30.92 -0.99 23.83
C ALA A 496 30.15 0.04 24.66
N GLN A 497 28.94 0.41 24.23
CA GLN A 497 28.06 1.33 24.96
C GLN A 497 27.42 0.72 26.22
N GLY A 498 27.60 -0.57 26.47
CA GLY A 498 27.11 -1.22 27.69
C GLY A 498 25.62 -1.56 27.67
N LYS A 499 24.98 -1.52 26.50
CA LYS A 499 23.55 -1.80 26.35
C LYS A 499 23.20 -3.18 26.87
N ARG A 500 22.08 -3.26 27.58
CA ARG A 500 21.59 -4.50 28.22
C ARG A 500 20.77 -5.35 27.25
N THR A 501 21.37 -5.72 26.11
CA THR A 501 20.72 -6.62 25.14
C THR A 501 20.47 -8.00 25.74
N LEU A 502 19.58 -8.79 25.11
CA LEU A 502 19.28 -10.15 25.58
C LEU A 502 20.53 -11.03 25.73
N MET A 503 21.47 -10.90 24.78
CA MET A 503 22.74 -11.63 24.80
C MET A 503 23.58 -11.26 26.02
N VAL A 504 23.69 -9.97 26.34
CA VAL A 504 24.44 -9.49 27.50
C VAL A 504 23.75 -9.95 28.80
N ILE A 505 22.43 -9.84 28.89
CA ILE A 505 21.66 -10.29 30.06
C ILE A 505 21.86 -11.79 30.32
N HIS A 506 21.79 -12.61 29.26
CA HIS A 506 22.04 -14.04 29.34
C HIS A 506 23.48 -14.33 29.79
N ALA A 507 24.48 -13.67 29.18
CA ALA A 507 25.89 -13.84 29.52
C ALA A 507 26.20 -13.47 30.98
N LEU A 508 25.62 -12.40 31.50
CA LEU A 508 25.87 -11.93 32.88
C LEU A 508 25.30 -12.88 33.94
N ARG A 509 24.26 -13.65 33.60
CA ARG A 509 23.68 -14.69 34.45
C ARG A 509 24.51 -15.97 34.52
N GLN A 510 25.47 -16.15 33.61
CA GLN A 510 26.35 -17.31 33.62
C GLN A 510 27.30 -17.29 34.84
N PRO A 511 27.76 -18.47 35.31
CA PRO A 511 28.79 -18.55 36.34
C PRO A 511 30.06 -17.79 35.95
N ASP A 512 30.81 -17.34 36.96
CA ASP A 512 32.07 -16.63 36.73
C ASP A 512 33.08 -17.51 35.99
N SER A 513 33.66 -16.95 34.92
CA SER A 513 34.60 -17.60 34.02
C SER A 513 35.50 -16.56 33.36
N GLU A 514 36.65 -16.96 32.84
CA GLU A 514 37.53 -16.06 32.08
C GLU A 514 36.83 -15.50 30.82
N THR A 515 35.95 -16.28 30.21
CA THR A 515 35.12 -15.85 29.08
C THR A 515 34.18 -14.71 29.49
N LYS A 516 33.47 -14.86 30.61
CA LYS A 516 32.62 -13.79 31.17
C LYS A 516 33.45 -12.56 31.57
N ALA A 517 34.64 -12.77 32.16
CA ALA A 517 35.56 -11.68 32.49
C ALA A 517 36.04 -10.92 31.24
N THR A 518 36.19 -11.61 30.10
CA THR A 518 36.53 -11.00 28.81
C THR A 518 35.42 -10.07 28.32
N LEU A 519 34.15 -10.51 28.39
CA LEU A 519 33.01 -9.64 28.07
C LEU A 519 32.94 -8.41 28.99
N LEU A 520 33.09 -8.61 30.30
CA LEU A 520 33.04 -7.53 31.28
C LEU A 520 34.16 -6.49 31.09
N ARG A 521 35.29 -6.86 30.45
CA ARG A 521 36.38 -5.93 30.15
C ARG A 521 36.05 -4.93 29.04
N VAL A 522 35.03 -5.19 28.22
CA VAL A 522 34.63 -4.28 27.13
C VAL A 522 33.25 -3.66 27.34
N LEU A 523 32.37 -4.33 28.08
CA LEU A 523 31.01 -3.86 28.32
C LEU A 523 30.99 -2.48 29.00
N GLY A 524 30.43 -1.47 28.32
CA GLY A 524 30.28 -0.12 28.85
C GLY A 524 31.55 0.74 28.83
N LYS A 525 32.56 0.38 28.02
CA LYS A 525 33.74 1.21 27.81
C LYS A 525 33.50 2.45 26.93
N GLY A 526 32.38 2.49 26.20
CA GLY A 526 32.08 3.55 25.23
C GLY A 526 33.19 3.69 24.18
N ASP A 527 33.55 4.94 23.87
CA ASP A 527 34.56 5.29 22.87
C ASP A 527 36.00 4.83 23.23
N ASP A 528 36.23 4.43 24.49
CA ASP A 528 37.53 3.89 24.92
C ASP A 528 37.73 2.41 24.52
N ALA A 529 36.69 1.74 24.00
CA ALA A 529 36.78 0.35 23.56
C ALA A 529 37.53 0.24 22.21
N THR A 530 38.60 -0.58 22.17
CA THR A 530 39.25 -0.88 20.89
C THR A 530 38.47 -1.95 20.13
N GLN A 531 38.59 -1.98 18.79
CA GLN A 531 37.94 -3.02 17.98
C GLN A 531 38.36 -4.44 18.40
N GLU A 532 39.63 -4.64 18.77
CA GLU A 532 40.11 -5.94 19.28
C GLU A 532 39.41 -6.37 20.58
N GLU A 533 39.11 -5.41 21.47
CA GLU A 533 38.37 -5.68 22.70
C GLU A 533 36.90 -5.99 22.42
N ILE A 534 36.29 -5.28 21.46
CA ILE A 534 34.92 -5.53 21.01
C ILE A 534 34.81 -6.93 20.39
N ASP A 535 35.71 -7.29 19.48
CA ASP A 535 35.74 -8.60 18.85
C ASP A 535 35.92 -9.73 19.88
N ALA A 536 36.76 -9.51 20.90
CA ALA A 536 36.93 -10.46 22.00
C ALA A 536 35.66 -10.58 22.86
N GLY A 537 34.94 -9.49 23.10
CA GLY A 537 33.64 -9.48 23.78
C GLY A 537 32.56 -10.20 22.99
N LEU A 538 32.47 -9.97 21.68
CA LEU A 538 31.55 -10.65 20.77
C LEU A 538 31.82 -12.15 20.74
N LYS A 539 33.10 -12.54 20.64
CA LYS A 539 33.51 -13.94 20.74
C LYS A 539 33.09 -14.54 22.09
N ALA A 540 33.26 -13.81 23.19
CA ALA A 540 32.83 -14.26 24.51
C ALA A 540 31.31 -14.47 24.60
N LEU A 541 30.49 -13.62 23.97
CA LEU A 541 29.03 -13.85 23.88
C LEU A 541 28.71 -15.15 23.13
N GLY A 542 29.42 -15.42 22.04
CA GLY A 542 29.30 -16.67 21.29
C GLY A 542 29.69 -17.90 22.10
N ASP A 543 30.86 -17.86 22.74
CA ASP A 543 31.39 -18.96 23.57
C ASP A 543 30.50 -19.26 24.80
N LEU A 544 29.80 -18.24 25.33
CA LEU A 544 28.82 -18.38 26.42
C LEU A 544 27.45 -18.88 25.94
N GLY A 545 27.28 -19.14 24.64
CA GLY A 545 26.01 -19.56 24.04
C GLY A 545 24.94 -18.46 23.99
N SER A 546 25.31 -17.21 24.26
CA SER A 546 24.35 -16.10 24.39
C SER A 546 23.79 -15.65 23.04
N ILE A 547 24.61 -15.73 21.98
CA ILE A 547 24.16 -15.48 20.60
C ILE A 547 23.09 -16.50 20.20
N GLN A 548 23.31 -17.79 20.50
CA GLN A 548 22.33 -18.84 20.18
C GLN A 548 21.05 -18.66 20.99
N HIS A 549 21.13 -18.32 22.28
CA HIS A 549 19.95 -18.04 23.12
C HIS A 549 19.09 -16.91 22.54
N ALA A 550 19.72 -15.81 22.08
CA ALA A 550 18.98 -14.71 21.45
C ALA A 550 18.37 -15.12 20.11
N ARG A 551 19.08 -15.92 19.30
CA ARG A 551 18.57 -16.48 18.04
C ARG A 551 17.35 -17.38 18.26
N ASP A 552 17.44 -18.32 19.18
CA ASP A 552 16.33 -19.23 19.52
C ASP A 552 15.09 -18.43 19.97
N ARG A 553 15.31 -17.34 20.71
CA ARG A 553 14.24 -16.44 21.14
C ARG A 553 13.60 -15.69 19.96
N ALA A 554 14.40 -15.17 19.03
CA ALA A 554 13.91 -14.51 17.81
C ALA A 554 13.10 -15.50 16.94
N GLU A 555 13.64 -16.70 16.71
CA GLU A 555 12.99 -17.78 15.95
C GLU A 555 11.67 -18.21 16.60
N SER A 556 11.57 -18.21 17.94
CA SER A 556 10.31 -18.50 18.62
C SER A 556 9.22 -17.45 18.34
N TYR A 557 9.57 -16.15 18.26
CA TYR A 557 8.60 -15.12 17.88
C TYR A 557 8.27 -15.15 16.39
N HIS A 558 9.25 -15.45 15.54
CA HIS A 558 9.00 -15.70 14.12
C HIS A 558 8.00 -16.84 13.90
N ALA A 559 8.16 -17.96 14.59
CA ALA A 559 7.22 -19.09 14.55
C ALA A 559 5.81 -18.67 15.01
N LYS A 560 5.70 -17.91 16.11
CA LYS A 560 4.41 -17.36 16.58
C LYS A 560 3.74 -16.46 15.55
N ALA A 561 4.50 -15.63 14.84
CA ALA A 561 3.95 -14.78 13.79
C ALA A 561 3.38 -15.63 12.64
N HIS A 562 4.08 -16.69 12.23
CA HIS A 562 3.54 -17.65 11.24
C HIS A 562 2.29 -18.35 11.72
N ASP A 563 2.24 -18.80 12.98
CA ASP A 563 1.06 -19.43 13.57
C ASP A 563 -0.17 -18.50 13.54
N CYS A 564 0.02 -17.19 13.67
CA CYS A 564 -1.06 -16.21 13.50
C CYS A 564 -1.53 -16.16 12.04
N LEU A 565 -0.61 -16.03 11.07
CA LEU A 565 -0.97 -15.97 9.65
C LEU A 565 -1.62 -17.28 9.14
N ASN A 566 -1.32 -18.42 9.77
CA ASN A 566 -1.92 -19.71 9.44
C ASN A 566 -3.38 -19.86 9.91
N GLN A 567 -3.87 -18.95 10.75
CA GLN A 567 -5.27 -18.93 11.20
C GLN A 567 -6.18 -18.16 10.22
N LEU A 568 -5.60 -17.37 9.31
CA LEU A 568 -6.34 -16.56 8.35
C LEU A 568 -6.73 -17.38 7.10
N ALA A 569 -7.80 -16.94 6.43
CA ALA A 569 -8.18 -17.46 5.13
C ALA A 569 -7.08 -17.15 4.09
N ASP A 570 -6.81 -18.10 3.19
CA ASP A 570 -5.81 -17.88 2.14
C ASP A 570 -6.30 -16.81 1.14
N GLY A 571 -5.36 -16.03 0.62
CA GLY A 571 -5.68 -14.92 -0.28
C GLY A 571 -4.43 -14.22 -0.79
N PRO A 572 -4.54 -13.47 -1.91
CA PRO A 572 -3.38 -12.89 -2.59
C PRO A 572 -2.54 -12.01 -1.65
N ALA A 573 -3.18 -11.23 -0.78
CA ALA A 573 -2.50 -10.27 0.08
C ALA A 573 -1.69 -10.89 1.24
N LEU A 574 -1.95 -12.14 1.62
CA LEU A 574 -1.19 -12.80 2.69
C LEU A 574 0.28 -13.01 2.33
N ARG A 575 0.60 -13.13 1.03
CA ARG A 575 1.97 -13.31 0.56
C ARG A 575 2.92 -12.25 1.13
N ALA A 576 2.57 -10.97 0.99
CA ALA A 576 3.41 -9.87 1.47
C ALA A 576 3.61 -9.91 3.00
N LEU A 577 2.59 -10.32 3.77
CA LEU A 577 2.70 -10.45 5.23
C LEU A 577 3.58 -11.63 5.65
N ARG A 578 3.50 -12.76 4.93
CA ARG A 578 4.38 -13.92 5.14
C ARG A 578 5.82 -13.56 4.82
N GLU A 579 6.07 -12.92 3.68
CA GLU A 579 7.39 -12.44 3.30
C GLU A 579 7.93 -11.38 4.29
N LEU A 580 7.08 -10.49 4.83
CA LEU A 580 7.50 -9.55 5.88
C LEU A 580 7.89 -10.26 7.18
N THR A 581 7.19 -11.34 7.51
CA THR A 581 7.50 -12.18 8.66
C THR A 581 8.86 -12.86 8.47
N ASP A 582 9.12 -13.42 7.30
CA ASP A 582 10.39 -14.09 6.95
C ASP A 582 11.57 -13.14 6.76
N PHE A 583 11.30 -11.94 6.25
CA PHE A 583 12.30 -10.91 6.00
C PHE A 583 13.15 -10.63 7.24
N GLN A 584 12.57 -10.74 8.44
CA GLN A 584 13.29 -10.46 9.69
C GLN A 584 14.49 -11.38 9.89
N LEU A 585 14.33 -12.68 9.64
CA LEU A 585 15.40 -13.67 9.81
C LEU A 585 16.42 -13.64 8.67
N GLN A 586 15.99 -13.28 7.46
CA GLN A 586 16.84 -13.25 6.27
C GLN A 586 17.89 -12.13 6.30
N ARG A 587 17.74 -11.13 7.18
CA ARG A 587 18.69 -9.99 7.31
C ARG A 587 20.09 -10.38 7.80
N ILE A 588 20.27 -11.59 8.33
CA ILE A 588 21.57 -12.11 8.81
C ILE A 588 22.24 -13.02 7.76
N ASN A 589 21.53 -13.45 6.71
CA ASN A 589 21.98 -14.48 5.77
C ASN A 589 22.66 -13.95 4.52
#